data_AF-A0A1G8A2W7-F1
#
_entry.id   AF-A0A1G8A2W7-F1
#
_cell.length_a   1.000
_cell.length_b   1.000
_cell.length_c   1.000
_cell.angle_alpha   90.00
_cell.angle_beta   90.00
_cell.angle_gamma   90.00
#
_symmetry.space_group_name_H-M   'P 1'
#
loop_
_entity.id
_entity.type
_entity.pdbx_description
1 polymer ?
#
loop_
_entity_poly.entity_id
_entity_poly.type
_entity_poly.pdbx_seq_one_letter_code
_entity_poly.pdbx_strand_id
1 'polypeptide(L)'
;MPVTSPRRRSRIRAAALVVLALEVPLAAALFVANTVSPARALEPGAHAFLQEHPDGTPVTWDPCSPIGYAVNWDHAPDGALALLGEAVNTVEDATGLTFQALGSTRVSPTSASAVDVLPAGAEVLISWVPGADEQLYRDGEALAWARPTATGGVWTRGQVSLDADYFAEASHEQARGTLLHELGHLVGLGHVDDPGQLMDGGGSRGRVYQQGDLEGLAELGPRSGPRCA
;
A
#
# COMPACT_ATOMS: atom_id res chain seq x y z
N MET A 1 -65.32 -56.00 46.76
CA MET A 1 -65.37 -56.50 45.36
C MET A 1 -64.98 -55.33 44.46
N PRO A 2 -64.12 -55.44 43.42
CA PRO A 2 -63.60 -56.57 42.61
C PRO A 2 -62.14 -56.95 43.00
N VAL A 3 -61.51 -58.10 42.72
CA VAL A 3 -61.36 -59.06 41.59
C VAL A 3 -60.19 -58.74 40.63
N THR A 4 -59.23 -59.69 40.57
CA THR A 4 -58.22 -60.01 39.52
C THR A 4 -57.05 -59.05 39.30
N SER A 5 -55.82 -59.44 38.97
CA SER A 5 -55.09 -60.72 38.78
C SER A 5 -53.59 -60.33 38.63
N PRO A 6 -52.60 -61.18 38.99
CA PRO A 6 -51.19 -60.79 39.02
C PRO A 6 -50.49 -61.09 37.70
N ARG A 7 -49.50 -60.29 37.28
CA ARG A 7 -48.49 -60.75 36.32
C ARG A 7 -47.14 -60.02 36.40
N ARG A 8 -46.14 -60.89 36.53
CA ARG A 8 -44.77 -60.84 35.99
C ARG A 8 -43.77 -59.81 36.54
N ARG A 9 -42.83 -60.38 37.29
CA ARG A 9 -41.48 -59.86 37.54
C ARG A 9 -40.75 -59.57 36.21
N SER A 10 -40.09 -58.42 36.15
CA SER A 10 -38.88 -58.24 35.33
C SER A 10 -37.87 -57.45 36.13
N ARG A 11 -36.68 -58.03 36.27
CA ARG A 11 -35.50 -57.41 36.87
C ARG A 11 -34.82 -56.59 35.78
N ILE A 12 -34.59 -55.30 36.00
CA ILE A 12 -33.56 -54.56 35.26
C ILE A 12 -32.66 -53.91 36.30
N ARG A 13 -31.40 -54.32 36.28
CA ARG A 13 -30.30 -53.79 37.09
C ARG A 13 -30.01 -52.37 36.61
N ALA A 14 -30.03 -51.39 37.50
CA ALA A 14 -29.48 -50.07 37.23
C ALA A 14 -27.95 -50.20 37.06
N ALA A 15 -27.43 -49.88 35.88
CA ALA A 15 -26.01 -49.70 35.67
C ALA A 15 -25.63 -48.32 36.22
N ALA A 16 -24.75 -48.28 37.23
CA ALA A 16 -24.13 -47.06 37.68
C ALA A 16 -23.08 -46.62 36.66
N LEU A 17 -23.28 -45.47 36.01
CA LEU A 17 -22.22 -44.77 35.27
C LEU A 17 -21.32 -44.08 36.31
N VAL A 18 -20.05 -44.48 36.36
CA VAL A 18 -19.00 -43.74 37.07
C VAL A 18 -18.53 -42.62 36.14
N VAL A 19 -18.81 -41.37 36.49
CA VAL A 19 -18.18 -40.20 35.86
C VAL A 19 -16.87 -39.96 36.59
N LEU A 20 -15.74 -40.26 35.93
CA LEU A 20 -14.42 -39.90 36.42
C LEU A 20 -14.16 -38.44 36.04
N ALA A 21 -14.30 -37.52 37.00
CA ALA A 21 -13.89 -36.13 36.81
C ALA A 21 -12.36 -36.07 36.70
N LEU A 22 -11.82 -35.72 35.53
CA LEU A 22 -10.42 -35.36 35.38
C LEU A 22 -10.23 -33.95 35.96
N GLU A 23 -9.82 -33.88 37.22
CA GLU A 23 -9.29 -32.65 37.82
C GLU A 23 -7.94 -32.36 37.18
N VAL A 24 -7.90 -31.51 36.16
CA VAL A 24 -6.63 -30.99 35.63
C VAL A 24 -6.08 -30.01 36.68
N PRO A 25 -4.92 -30.28 37.31
CA PRO A 25 -4.40 -29.39 38.32
C PRO A 25 -4.03 -28.04 37.69
N LEU A 26 -4.59 -26.96 38.25
CA LEU A 26 -4.42 -25.56 37.85
C LEU A 26 -2.93 -25.13 37.65
N ALA A 27 -1.99 -25.88 38.23
CA ALA A 27 -0.56 -25.67 38.04
C ALA A 27 -0.07 -25.90 36.59
N ALA A 28 -0.74 -26.75 35.80
CA ALA A 28 -0.40 -26.97 34.40
C ALA A 28 -0.83 -25.82 33.47
N ALA A 29 -1.86 -25.05 33.85
CA ALA A 29 -2.33 -23.91 33.07
C ALA A 29 -1.42 -22.67 33.19
N LEU A 30 -0.60 -22.58 34.24
CA LEU A 30 0.33 -21.46 34.45
C LEU A 30 1.70 -21.64 33.77
N PHE A 31 2.04 -22.83 33.28
CA PHE A 31 3.30 -23.07 32.56
C PHE A 31 3.19 -22.99 31.03
N VAL A 32 1.98 -22.97 30.47
CA VAL A 32 1.76 -22.83 29.01
C VAL A 32 1.68 -21.35 28.58
N ALA A 33 1.64 -20.40 29.52
CA ALA A 33 1.50 -18.98 29.22
C ALA A 33 2.82 -18.26 28.85
N ASN A 34 3.98 -18.92 28.90
CA ASN A 34 5.29 -18.28 28.70
C ASN A 34 6.06 -18.74 27.45
N THR A 35 5.44 -19.49 26.53
CA THR A 35 6.09 -19.89 25.26
C THR A 35 5.51 -19.20 24.03
N VAL A 36 4.51 -18.33 24.20
CA VAL A 36 4.24 -17.32 23.18
C VAL A 36 5.33 -16.27 23.34
N SER A 37 6.45 -16.47 22.62
CA SER A 37 7.36 -15.35 22.35
C SER A 37 6.48 -14.16 21.98
N PRO A 38 6.63 -12.98 22.62
CA PRO A 38 5.96 -11.80 22.10
C PRO A 38 6.30 -11.78 20.62
N ALA A 39 5.29 -11.72 19.75
CA ALA A 39 5.52 -11.50 18.33
C ALA A 39 6.54 -10.38 18.28
N ARG A 40 7.77 -10.68 17.81
CA ARG A 40 8.84 -9.70 17.81
C ARG A 40 8.23 -8.49 17.10
N ALA A 41 8.13 -7.35 17.80
CA ALA A 41 7.71 -6.13 17.14
C ALA A 41 8.60 -6.03 15.90
N LEU A 42 7.99 -5.91 14.72
CA LEU A 42 8.75 -5.73 13.49
C LEU A 42 9.71 -4.57 13.78
N GLU A 43 11.01 -4.82 13.62
CA GLU A 43 11.99 -3.75 13.78
C GLU A 43 11.60 -2.65 12.77
N PRO A 44 11.62 -1.37 13.17
CA PRO A 44 11.33 -0.28 12.25
C PRO A 44 12.15 -0.43 10.97
N GLY A 45 11.51 -0.24 9.82
CA GLY A 45 12.16 -0.32 8.53
C GLY A 45 12.76 1.03 8.12
N ALA A 46 13.80 1.00 7.28
CA ALA A 46 14.37 2.23 6.74
C ALA A 46 13.34 2.96 5.86
N HIS A 47 13.18 4.26 6.07
CA HIS A 47 12.41 5.15 5.20
C HIS A 47 13.00 6.56 5.24
N ALA A 48 12.68 7.35 4.23
CA ALA A 48 13.09 8.74 4.10
C ALA A 48 11.99 9.52 3.38
N PHE A 49 12.08 10.84 3.41
CA PHE A 49 11.17 11.75 2.72
C PHE A 49 11.91 12.60 1.69
N LEU A 50 11.24 12.94 0.59
CA LEU A 50 11.79 13.83 -0.45
C LEU A 50 12.07 15.23 0.11
N GLN A 51 11.23 15.69 1.03
CA GLN A 51 11.37 16.98 1.68
C GLN A 51 10.78 16.94 3.07
N GLU A 52 11.46 17.61 3.99
CA GLU A 52 11.03 17.81 5.37
C GLU A 52 10.97 19.31 5.68
N HIS A 53 10.10 19.66 6.61
CA HIS A 53 10.04 20.97 7.24
C HIS A 53 11.22 21.15 8.23
N PRO A 54 11.51 22.39 8.67
CA PRO A 54 12.56 22.63 9.66
C PRO A 54 12.38 21.92 11.01
N ASP A 55 11.16 21.49 11.33
CA ASP A 55 10.83 20.73 12.53
C ASP A 55 10.95 19.20 12.35
N GLY A 56 11.36 18.74 11.17
CA GLY A 56 11.54 17.34 10.82
C GLY A 56 10.26 16.63 10.36
N THR A 57 9.12 17.32 10.28
CA THR A 57 7.90 16.72 9.70
C THR A 57 8.00 16.65 8.17
N PRO A 58 7.46 15.60 7.53
CA PRO A 58 7.52 15.49 6.07
C PRO A 58 6.61 16.51 5.39
N VAL A 59 7.05 17.03 4.24
CA VAL A 59 6.14 17.73 3.31
C VAL A 59 5.18 16.70 2.72
N THR A 60 3.89 17.00 2.74
CA THR A 60 2.84 16.13 2.22
C THR A 60 1.80 16.89 1.38
N TRP A 61 0.88 16.16 0.74
CA TRP A 61 -0.36 16.65 0.14
C TRP A 61 -1.37 17.03 1.23
N ASP A 62 -2.36 17.86 0.90
CA ASP A 62 -3.50 18.08 1.80
C ASP A 62 -4.30 16.78 1.98
N PRO A 63 -4.32 16.18 3.18
CA PRO A 63 -5.01 14.91 3.41
C PRO A 63 -6.54 15.01 3.32
N CYS A 64 -7.08 16.23 3.27
CA CYS A 64 -8.52 16.49 3.27
C CYS A 64 -9.11 16.76 1.89
N SER A 65 -8.26 16.84 0.87
CA SER A 65 -8.67 17.01 -0.50
C SER A 65 -8.19 15.82 -1.33
N PRO A 66 -9.01 15.26 -2.23
CA PRO A 66 -8.53 14.23 -3.13
C PRO A 66 -7.47 14.80 -4.06
N ILE A 67 -6.42 14.03 -4.32
CA ILE A 67 -5.39 14.33 -5.31
C ILE A 67 -5.96 14.00 -6.68
N GLY A 68 -6.34 15.02 -7.45
CA GLY A 68 -6.85 14.83 -8.79
C GLY A 68 -5.71 14.49 -9.75
N TYR A 69 -5.93 13.47 -10.58
CA TYR A 69 -4.96 13.08 -11.59
C TYR A 69 -5.60 12.87 -12.96
N ALA A 70 -4.86 13.27 -13.99
CA ALA A 70 -5.18 13.02 -15.38
C ALA A 70 -4.10 12.11 -16.00
N VAL A 71 -4.52 11.25 -16.91
CA VAL A 71 -3.63 10.22 -17.47
C VAL A 71 -3.52 10.37 -18.98
N ASN A 72 -2.29 10.41 -19.50
CA ASN A 72 -2.05 10.21 -20.92
C ASN A 72 -1.87 8.72 -21.21
N TRP A 73 -2.83 8.15 -21.93
CA TRP A 73 -2.89 6.73 -22.26
C TRP A 73 -2.25 6.37 -23.60
N ASP A 74 -1.72 7.35 -24.36
CA ASP A 74 -1.31 7.15 -25.76
C ASP A 74 -0.33 6.00 -25.98
N HIS A 75 0.53 5.73 -25.01
CA HIS A 75 1.54 4.66 -25.04
C HIS A 75 1.42 3.68 -23.88
N ALA A 76 0.27 3.66 -23.20
CA ALA A 76 0.06 2.73 -22.11
C ALA A 76 -0.05 1.29 -22.64
N PRO A 77 0.59 0.29 -22.00
CA PRO A 77 0.47 -1.10 -22.43
C PRO A 77 -0.92 -1.67 -22.13
N ASP A 78 -1.20 -2.84 -22.69
CA ASP A 78 -2.39 -3.61 -22.34
C ASP A 78 -2.46 -3.86 -20.82
N GLY A 79 -3.64 -3.64 -20.23
CA GLY A 79 -3.84 -3.81 -18.79
C GLY A 79 -3.37 -2.64 -17.91
N ALA A 80 -2.81 -1.57 -18.47
CA ALA A 80 -2.33 -0.41 -17.72
C ALA A 80 -3.40 0.24 -16.83
N LEU A 81 -4.66 0.27 -17.26
CA LEU A 81 -5.77 0.80 -16.47
C LEU A 81 -5.98 0.03 -15.16
N ALA A 82 -5.96 -1.31 -15.24
CA ALA A 82 -6.11 -2.16 -14.07
C ALA A 82 -4.89 -2.03 -13.15
N LEU A 83 -3.68 -2.06 -13.73
CA LEU A 83 -2.43 -1.88 -13.00
C LEU A 83 -2.39 -0.55 -12.23
N LEU A 84 -2.78 0.56 -12.88
CA LEU A 84 -2.81 1.87 -12.24
C LEU A 84 -3.84 1.92 -11.11
N GLY A 85 -5.04 1.38 -11.34
CA GLY A 85 -6.06 1.29 -10.29
C GLY A 85 -5.60 0.52 -9.06
N GLU A 86 -4.94 -0.63 -9.25
CA GLU A 86 -4.38 -1.43 -8.15
C GLU A 86 -3.28 -0.68 -7.39
N ALA A 87 -2.38 0.00 -8.10
CA ALA A 87 -1.29 0.74 -7.48
C ALA A 87 -1.80 1.95 -6.70
N VAL A 88 -2.75 2.71 -7.27
CA VAL A 88 -3.41 3.84 -6.57
C VAL A 88 -4.10 3.36 -5.30
N ASN A 89 -4.92 2.31 -5.36
CA ASN A 89 -5.59 1.76 -4.18
C ASN A 89 -4.57 1.34 -3.10
N THR A 90 -3.44 0.76 -3.49
CA THR A 90 -2.39 0.36 -2.54
C THR A 90 -1.78 1.58 -1.83
N VAL A 91 -1.58 2.70 -2.54
CA VAL A 91 -1.06 3.95 -1.95
C VAL A 91 -2.11 4.61 -1.05
N GLU A 92 -3.38 4.62 -1.47
CA GLU A 92 -4.49 5.10 -0.64
C GLU A 92 -4.59 4.32 0.67
N ASP A 93 -4.51 2.99 0.63
CA ASP A 93 -4.56 2.13 1.82
C ASP A 93 -3.38 2.38 2.78
N ALA A 94 -2.19 2.62 2.23
CA ALA A 94 -0.98 2.83 3.01
C ALA A 94 -0.93 4.21 3.67
N THR A 95 -1.38 5.24 2.95
CA THR A 95 -1.28 6.65 3.39
C THR A 95 -2.55 7.15 4.07
N GLY A 96 -3.72 6.74 3.58
CA GLY A 96 -5.02 7.38 3.87
C GLY A 96 -5.28 8.64 3.04
N LEU A 97 -4.40 9.01 2.11
CA LEU A 97 -4.71 9.99 1.05
C LEU A 97 -5.75 9.39 0.10
N THR A 98 -6.44 10.25 -0.64
CA THR A 98 -7.39 9.81 -1.67
C THR A 98 -7.01 10.40 -3.02
N PHE A 99 -7.26 9.66 -4.09
CA PHE A 99 -7.00 10.06 -5.46
C PHE A 99 -8.29 10.10 -6.26
N GLN A 100 -8.39 11.07 -7.16
CA GLN A 100 -9.53 11.20 -8.07
C GLN A 100 -9.05 11.17 -9.52
N ALA A 101 -9.47 10.12 -10.26
CA ALA A 101 -9.26 10.08 -11.69
C ALA A 101 -10.16 11.11 -12.39
N LEU A 102 -9.57 12.08 -13.09
CA LEU A 102 -10.30 13.12 -13.83
C LEU A 102 -10.37 12.88 -15.34
N GLY A 103 -9.91 11.70 -15.77
CA GLY A 103 -10.01 11.23 -17.15
C GLY A 103 -8.69 11.27 -17.91
N SER A 104 -8.79 11.21 -19.23
CA SER A 104 -7.63 11.18 -20.12
C SER A 104 -7.15 12.58 -20.51
N THR A 105 -5.85 12.67 -20.82
CA THR A 105 -5.22 13.84 -21.41
C THR A 105 -4.28 13.41 -22.54
N ARG A 106 -3.80 14.37 -23.32
CA ARG A 106 -2.76 14.18 -24.34
C ARG A 106 -1.46 14.91 -23.98
N VAL A 107 -1.41 15.49 -22.78
CA VAL A 107 -0.23 16.18 -22.25
C VAL A 107 0.86 15.13 -21.95
N SER A 108 2.11 15.46 -22.25
CA SER A 108 3.27 14.61 -21.98
C SER A 108 4.15 15.27 -20.91
N PRO A 109 4.84 14.52 -20.04
CA PRO A 109 5.59 15.05 -18.90
C PRO A 109 6.97 15.63 -19.28
N THR A 110 7.06 16.29 -20.45
CA THR A 110 8.34 16.76 -21.01
C THR A 110 8.90 18.01 -20.31
N SER A 111 8.15 18.61 -19.38
CA SER A 111 8.58 19.79 -18.63
C SER A 111 7.78 19.99 -17.36
N ALA A 112 8.32 20.81 -16.43
CA ALA A 112 7.61 21.17 -15.21
C ALA A 112 6.24 21.81 -15.46
N SER A 113 6.07 22.57 -16.56
CA SER A 113 4.80 23.24 -16.89
C SER A 113 3.74 22.33 -17.52
N ALA A 114 4.04 21.05 -17.72
CA ALA A 114 3.04 20.08 -18.22
C ALA A 114 1.80 20.03 -17.30
N VAL A 115 1.99 20.20 -15.99
CA VAL A 115 0.89 20.20 -15.02
C VAL A 115 -0.01 21.44 -15.12
N ASP A 116 0.49 22.56 -15.67
CA ASP A 116 -0.26 23.84 -15.71
C ASP A 116 -1.41 23.84 -16.71
N VAL A 117 -1.40 22.90 -17.66
CA VAL A 117 -2.38 22.77 -18.73
C VAL A 117 -3.32 21.57 -18.53
N LEU A 118 -3.30 20.96 -17.35
CA LEU A 118 -4.19 19.85 -17.02
C LEU A 118 -5.65 20.32 -16.87
N PRO A 119 -6.62 19.40 -17.00
CA PRO A 119 -8.01 19.67 -16.67
C PRO A 119 -8.16 20.29 -15.28
N ALA A 120 -9.19 21.10 -15.08
CA ALA A 120 -9.46 21.72 -13.78
C ALA A 120 -9.61 20.64 -12.69
N GLY A 121 -8.88 20.83 -11.58
CA GLY A 121 -8.83 19.90 -10.45
C GLY A 121 -7.84 18.75 -10.61
N ALA A 122 -7.09 18.66 -11.72
CA ALA A 122 -6.01 17.68 -11.84
C ALA A 122 -4.67 18.34 -11.46
N GLU A 123 -4.10 17.90 -10.35
CA GLU A 123 -2.78 18.32 -9.87
C GLU A 123 -1.67 17.42 -10.41
N VAL A 124 -2.01 16.17 -10.74
CA VAL A 124 -1.05 15.14 -11.15
C VAL A 124 -1.25 14.73 -12.61
N LEU A 125 -0.14 14.67 -13.34
CA LEU A 125 -0.07 14.02 -14.65
C LEU A 125 0.59 12.64 -14.51
N ILE A 126 -0.05 11.61 -15.04
CA ILE A 126 0.55 10.27 -15.21
C ILE A 126 0.64 9.98 -16.70
N SER A 127 1.77 9.49 -17.20
CA SER A 127 1.97 9.23 -18.63
C SER A 127 2.93 8.08 -18.89
N TRP A 128 2.61 7.28 -19.89
CA TRP A 128 3.56 6.36 -20.52
C TRP A 128 4.23 7.08 -21.69
N VAL A 129 5.55 7.04 -21.73
CA VAL A 129 6.36 7.75 -22.72
C VAL A 129 7.22 6.73 -23.44
N PRO A 130 7.23 6.71 -24.79
CA PRO A 130 8.12 5.84 -25.55
C PRO A 130 9.56 6.03 -25.08
N GLY A 131 10.31 4.93 -24.93
CA GLY A 131 11.67 4.98 -24.42
C GLY A 131 12.58 5.88 -25.26
N ALA A 132 12.33 5.95 -26.58
CA ALA A 132 13.04 6.82 -27.50
C ALA A 132 12.84 8.34 -27.27
N ASP A 133 11.73 8.73 -26.64
CA ASP A 133 11.32 10.13 -26.50
C ASP A 133 11.82 10.77 -25.19
N GLU A 134 12.29 9.96 -24.24
CA GLU A 134 12.85 10.40 -22.95
C GLU A 134 14.32 9.99 -22.83
N GLN A 135 15.20 10.95 -22.52
CA GLN A 135 16.64 10.72 -22.47
C GLN A 135 17.03 9.70 -21.40
N LEU A 136 16.39 9.76 -20.23
CA LEU A 136 16.66 8.83 -19.12
C LEU A 136 16.36 7.37 -19.49
N TYR A 137 15.34 7.15 -20.32
CA TYR A 137 14.95 5.81 -20.76
C TYR A 137 15.89 5.32 -21.87
N ARG A 138 16.23 6.20 -22.84
CA ARG A 138 17.22 5.89 -23.89
C ARG A 138 18.57 5.47 -23.34
N ASP A 139 19.02 6.13 -22.27
CA ASP A 139 20.31 5.84 -21.66
C ASP A 139 20.26 4.66 -20.68
N GLY A 140 19.06 4.12 -20.40
CA GLY A 140 18.84 3.04 -19.44
C GLY A 140 19.08 3.46 -17.99
N GLU A 141 19.03 4.76 -17.71
CA GLU A 141 19.25 5.33 -16.37
C GLU A 141 18.01 5.23 -15.48
N ALA A 142 16.82 5.19 -16.09
CA ALA A 142 15.55 5.05 -15.39
C ALA A 142 14.57 4.16 -16.16
N LEU A 143 13.62 3.57 -15.44
CA LEU A 143 12.46 2.85 -16.01
C LEU A 143 11.16 3.65 -15.82
N ALA A 144 11.21 4.63 -14.92
CA ALA A 144 10.16 5.56 -14.60
C ALA A 144 10.76 6.69 -13.75
N TRP A 145 9.99 7.75 -13.53
CA TRP A 145 10.31 8.77 -12.54
C TRP A 145 9.04 9.49 -12.07
N ALA A 146 9.04 9.96 -10.83
CA ALA A 146 8.02 10.83 -10.28
C ALA A 146 8.63 12.10 -9.67
N ARG A 147 7.92 13.22 -9.83
CA ARG A 147 8.32 14.54 -9.33
C ARG A 147 7.12 15.29 -8.78
N PRO A 148 6.89 15.28 -7.46
CA PRO A 148 5.99 16.22 -6.83
C PRO A 148 6.62 17.62 -6.77
N THR A 149 5.80 18.66 -6.77
CA THR A 149 6.22 20.06 -6.62
C THR A 149 5.47 20.70 -5.46
N ALA A 150 6.23 21.24 -4.51
CA ALA A 150 5.67 21.89 -3.35
C ALA A 150 5.47 23.39 -3.59
N THR A 151 4.36 23.92 -3.08
CA THR A 151 4.13 25.36 -2.94
C THR A 151 3.86 25.65 -1.48
N GLY A 152 4.67 26.50 -0.86
CA GLY A 152 4.49 26.85 0.56
C GLY A 152 4.68 25.69 1.54
N GLY A 153 5.45 24.67 1.16
CA GLY A 153 5.70 23.50 2.00
C GLY A 153 4.61 22.43 1.97
N VAL A 154 3.77 22.42 0.92
CA VAL A 154 2.75 21.38 0.68
C VAL A 154 2.86 20.94 -0.77
N TRP A 155 2.76 19.64 -1.05
CA TRP A 155 2.69 19.14 -2.43
C TRP A 155 1.42 19.65 -3.10
N THR A 156 1.57 20.25 -4.29
CA THR A 156 0.46 20.90 -5.01
C THR A 156 0.34 20.47 -6.46
N ARG A 157 1.40 19.88 -7.02
CA ARG A 157 1.45 19.34 -8.38
C ARG A 157 2.33 18.10 -8.40
N GLY A 158 2.14 17.24 -9.38
CA GLY A 158 2.98 16.07 -9.56
C GLY A 158 3.02 15.58 -11.00
N GLN A 159 4.12 14.92 -11.34
CA GLN A 159 4.26 14.20 -12.61
C GLN A 159 4.79 12.81 -12.33
N VAL A 160 4.25 11.83 -13.05
CA VAL A 160 4.73 10.45 -13.09
C VAL A 160 4.91 10.09 -14.56
N SER A 161 6.15 9.81 -14.93
CA SER A 161 6.53 9.35 -16.27
C SER A 161 6.97 7.89 -16.19
N LEU A 162 6.45 7.06 -17.09
CA LEU A 162 6.66 5.62 -17.13
C LEU A 162 7.23 5.25 -18.49
N ASP A 163 8.32 4.47 -18.54
CA ASP A 163 8.87 3.99 -19.81
C ASP A 163 7.91 2.99 -20.46
N ALA A 164 7.27 3.40 -21.55
CA ALA A 164 6.29 2.58 -22.26
C ALA A 164 6.89 1.27 -22.78
N ASP A 165 8.15 1.30 -23.24
CA ASP A 165 8.82 0.14 -23.84
C ASP A 165 9.15 -0.90 -22.75
N TYR A 166 9.60 -0.44 -21.59
CA TYR A 166 9.78 -1.29 -20.41
C TYR A 166 8.46 -1.92 -19.94
N PHE A 167 7.42 -1.10 -19.76
CA PHE A 167 6.13 -1.54 -19.24
C PHE A 167 5.39 -2.50 -20.17
N ALA A 168 5.68 -2.49 -21.48
CA ALA A 168 5.14 -3.45 -22.45
C ALA A 168 5.69 -4.88 -22.28
N GLU A 169 6.93 -5.01 -21.79
CA GLU A 169 7.64 -6.29 -21.65
C GLU A 169 7.73 -6.77 -20.19
N ALA A 170 7.51 -5.88 -19.23
CA ALA A 170 7.59 -6.18 -17.81
C ALA A 170 6.52 -7.21 -17.38
N SER A 171 6.89 -8.09 -16.44
CA SER A 171 5.88 -8.88 -15.74
C SER A 171 4.95 -7.96 -14.94
N HIS A 172 3.74 -8.43 -14.64
CA HIS A 172 2.80 -7.67 -13.81
C HIS A 172 3.43 -7.26 -12.46
N GLU A 173 4.17 -8.15 -11.80
CA GLU A 173 4.85 -7.85 -10.53
C GLU A 173 5.90 -6.74 -10.69
N GLN A 174 6.68 -6.78 -11.77
CA GLN A 174 7.69 -5.76 -12.07
C GLN A 174 7.04 -4.40 -12.33
N ALA A 175 6.05 -4.36 -13.23
CA ALA A 175 5.32 -3.14 -13.57
C ALA A 175 4.63 -2.54 -12.34
N ARG A 176 4.00 -3.38 -11.51
CA ARG A 176 3.35 -2.95 -10.26
C ARG A 176 4.34 -2.41 -9.26
N GLY A 177 5.48 -3.07 -9.06
CA GLY A 177 6.53 -2.59 -8.16
C GLY A 177 7.10 -1.25 -8.59
N THR A 178 7.41 -1.08 -9.89
CA THR A 178 7.89 0.20 -10.43
C THR A 178 6.86 1.30 -10.25
N LEU A 179 5.59 1.04 -10.57
CA LEU A 179 4.54 2.05 -10.40
C LEU A 179 4.32 2.42 -8.93
N LEU A 180 4.36 1.46 -8.01
CA LEU A 180 4.30 1.74 -6.58
C LEU A 180 5.49 2.58 -6.09
N HIS A 181 6.70 2.30 -6.56
CA HIS A 181 7.88 3.10 -6.23
C HIS A 181 7.68 4.57 -6.63
N GLU A 182 7.23 4.81 -7.87
CA GLU A 182 6.96 6.17 -8.34
C GLU A 182 5.80 6.85 -7.64
N LEU A 183 4.73 6.11 -7.31
CA LEU A 183 3.63 6.68 -6.52
C LEU A 183 4.07 6.97 -5.08
N GLY A 184 5.00 6.20 -4.52
CA GLY A 184 5.66 6.48 -3.25
C GLY A 184 6.39 7.83 -3.29
N HIS A 185 7.20 8.07 -4.32
CA HIS A 185 7.80 9.38 -4.57
C HIS A 185 6.75 10.49 -4.75
N LEU A 186 5.70 10.24 -5.53
CA LEU A 186 4.64 11.23 -5.77
C LEU A 186 4.01 11.72 -4.46
N VAL A 187 3.81 10.83 -3.48
CA VAL A 187 3.22 11.22 -2.19
C VAL A 187 4.25 11.72 -1.17
N GLY A 188 5.55 11.54 -1.41
CA GLY A 188 6.61 12.19 -0.64
C GLY A 188 7.72 11.28 -0.10
N LEU A 189 7.69 9.97 -0.35
CA LEU A 189 8.80 9.08 0.07
C LEU A 189 10.07 9.37 -0.73
N GLY A 190 11.19 9.45 -0.02
CA GLY A 190 12.54 9.51 -0.60
C GLY A 190 13.13 8.11 -0.77
N HIS A 191 14.25 8.04 -1.50
CA HIS A 191 15.05 6.81 -1.56
C HIS A 191 15.71 6.50 -0.22
N VAL A 192 15.93 5.22 0.01
CA VAL A 192 16.80 4.68 1.06
C VAL A 192 17.87 3.78 0.46
N ASP A 193 18.93 3.52 1.22
CA ASP A 193 19.97 2.53 0.89
C ASP A 193 19.70 1.20 1.62
N ASP A 194 18.50 0.63 1.40
CA ASP A 194 18.09 -0.65 1.97
C ASP A 194 17.41 -1.51 0.90
N PRO A 195 18.08 -2.56 0.36
CA PRO A 195 17.53 -3.43 -0.68
C PRO A 195 16.35 -4.29 -0.20
N GLY A 196 16.06 -4.24 1.10
CA GLY A 196 14.87 -4.77 1.73
C GLY A 196 13.62 -3.92 1.54
N GLN A 197 13.72 -2.65 1.13
CA GLN A 197 12.59 -1.74 0.90
C GLN A 197 12.30 -1.57 -0.60
N LEU A 198 11.05 -1.20 -0.93
CA LEU A 198 10.70 -0.83 -2.30
C LEU A 198 11.38 0.48 -2.71
N MET A 199 11.55 1.42 -1.77
CA MET A 199 12.23 2.70 -2.01
C MET A 199 13.76 2.60 -2.03
N ASP A 200 14.34 1.41 -2.18
CA ASP A 200 15.77 1.26 -2.43
C ASP A 200 16.19 1.98 -3.72
N GLY A 201 17.12 2.94 -3.62
CA GLY A 201 17.62 3.69 -4.79
C GLY A 201 18.43 2.85 -5.78
N GLY A 202 18.93 1.69 -5.34
CA GLY A 202 19.64 0.71 -6.17
C GLY A 202 18.74 -0.19 -7.02
N GLY A 203 17.43 -0.16 -6.78
CA GLY A 203 16.40 -0.83 -7.58
C GLY A 203 15.83 -2.10 -6.94
N SER A 204 14.60 -2.00 -6.45
CA SER A 204 13.84 -3.09 -5.83
C SER A 204 12.74 -3.64 -6.73
N ARG A 205 13.14 -4.16 -7.89
CA ARG A 205 12.20 -4.67 -8.91
C ARG A 205 11.31 -5.80 -8.38
N GLY A 206 10.02 -5.77 -8.73
CA GLY A 206 9.06 -6.83 -8.39
C GLY A 206 8.66 -6.90 -6.92
N ARG A 207 9.13 -5.94 -6.10
CA ARG A 207 8.69 -5.81 -4.71
C ARG A 207 7.42 -4.96 -4.62
N VAL A 208 6.79 -5.06 -3.46
CA VAL A 208 5.71 -4.18 -3.01
C VAL A 208 6.22 -3.41 -1.81
N TYR A 209 5.46 -2.45 -1.27
CA TYR A 209 5.85 -1.75 -0.04
C TYR A 209 6.20 -2.73 1.08
N GLN A 210 7.34 -2.50 1.70
CA GLN A 210 7.87 -3.25 2.82
C GLN A 210 7.71 -2.42 4.10
N GLN A 211 8.19 -2.94 5.23
CA GLN A 211 7.88 -2.36 6.54
C GLN A 211 8.25 -0.87 6.64
N GLY A 212 9.43 -0.47 6.16
CA GLY A 212 9.89 0.92 6.21
C GLY A 212 9.07 1.80 5.27
N ASP A 213 8.83 1.34 4.04
CA ASP A 213 7.98 2.06 3.10
C ASP A 213 6.59 2.34 3.69
N LEU A 214 5.96 1.34 4.34
CA LEU A 214 4.64 1.46 4.95
C LEU A 214 4.64 2.38 6.17
N GLU A 215 5.71 2.37 6.98
CA GLU A 215 5.89 3.30 8.10
C GLU A 215 5.97 4.74 7.59
N GLY A 216 6.81 5.01 6.58
CA GLY A 216 6.90 6.34 5.98
C GLY A 216 5.61 6.79 5.29
N LEU A 217 4.92 5.90 4.57
CA LEU A 217 3.63 6.22 3.93
C LEU A 217 2.56 6.60 4.95
N ALA A 218 2.55 5.93 6.12
CA ALA A 218 1.61 6.25 7.18
C ALA A 218 1.82 7.67 7.74
N GLU A 219 3.04 8.21 7.64
CA GLU A 219 3.37 9.59 8.04
C GLU A 219 3.00 10.65 7.00
N LEU A 220 2.75 10.25 5.76
CA LEU A 220 2.40 11.16 4.66
C LEU A 220 0.88 11.42 4.56
N GLY A 221 0.05 10.83 5.42
CA GLY A 221 -1.40 11.01 5.33
C GLY A 221 -2.07 11.61 6.57
N PRO A 222 -3.40 11.48 6.70
CA PRO A 222 -4.19 12.09 7.77
C PRO A 222 -3.80 11.61 9.18
N ARG A 223 -3.07 10.49 9.30
CA ARG A 223 -2.59 9.97 10.59
C ARG A 223 -1.55 10.89 11.25
N SER A 224 -0.85 11.68 10.45
CA SER A 224 0.14 12.67 10.90
C SER A 224 -0.23 14.12 10.53
N GLY A 225 -1.19 14.32 9.62
CA GLY A 225 -1.69 15.63 9.18
C GLY A 225 -2.86 16.22 10.00
N PRO A 226 -3.33 17.44 9.65
CA PRO A 226 -4.51 18.04 10.28
C PRO A 226 -5.75 17.16 10.06
N ARG A 227 -6.62 17.09 11.07
CA ARG A 227 -7.86 16.32 10.97
C ARG A 227 -8.81 17.03 10.01
N CYS A 228 -9.32 16.28 9.04
CA CYS A 228 -10.36 16.75 8.15
C CYS A 228 -11.66 17.02 8.92
N ALA A 229 -12.29 18.14 8.61
CA ALA A 229 -13.49 18.64 9.28
C ALA A 229 -14.77 18.02 8.73
#